data_AF-A0A523N8T7-F1
#
_entry.id   AF-A0A523N8T7-F1
#
_cell.length_a   1.000
_cell.length_b   1.000
_cell.length_c   1.000
_cell.angle_alpha   90.00
_cell.angle_beta   90.00
_cell.angle_gamma   90.00
#
_symmetry.space_group_name_H-M   'P 1'
#
loop_
_entity.id
_entity.type
_entity.pdbx_description
1 polymer ?
#
loop_
_entity_poly.entity_id
_entity_poly.type
_entity_poly.pdbx_seq_one_letter_code
_entity_poly.pdbx_strand_id
1 'polypeptide(L)'
;MLPALNVRGLAAGTVGPTARNVIAPTATVSLDIRLVKGNDPRRMLDLLEAHVRGQGYTIVREPPDRRTRLTHPRIARIVRGGGYRASRAPLDLPIVPLLVDAARLASGLQDVILMPTMGGSLPLYLFEDKLGAPTIIVPIANHDNNQHGPDENLRIANLWYGMDLMAAILTLGDGGQ
;
A
#
# COMPACT_ATOMS: atom_id res chain seq x y z
N MET A 1 -10.96 0.65 8.86
CA MET A 1 -10.23 1.05 7.63
C MET A 1 -10.81 0.28 6.46
N LEU A 2 -11.08 0.96 5.35
CA LEU A 2 -11.65 0.36 4.13
C LEU A 2 -10.54 0.21 3.07
N PRO A 3 -10.65 -0.75 2.14
CA PRO A 3 -9.78 -0.77 0.97
C PRO A 3 -10.03 0.48 0.11
N ALA A 4 -9.04 0.86 -0.69
CA ALA A 4 -9.14 1.98 -1.62
C ALA A 4 -8.79 1.53 -3.04
N LEU A 5 -9.51 2.06 -4.04
CA LEU A 5 -9.18 1.90 -5.46
C LEU A 5 -8.63 3.23 -5.97
N ASN A 6 -7.39 3.22 -6.42
CA ASN A 6 -6.71 4.42 -6.90
C ASN A 6 -6.52 4.38 -8.41
N VAL A 7 -6.66 5.54 -9.05
CA VAL A 7 -6.21 5.78 -10.42
C VAL A 7 -4.81 6.36 -10.36
N ARG A 8 -3.80 5.57 -10.70
CA ARG A 8 -2.39 6.00 -10.75
C ARG A 8 -2.09 6.84 -11.98
N GLY A 9 -2.84 6.63 -13.05
CA GLY A 9 -2.70 7.39 -14.28
C GLY A 9 -3.74 6.98 -15.30
N LEU A 10 -4.09 7.91 -16.18
CA LEU A 10 -5.00 7.72 -17.30
C LEU A 10 -4.42 8.43 -18.52
N ALA A 11 -4.37 7.72 -19.64
CA ALA A 11 -3.88 8.25 -20.91
C ALA A 11 -4.85 7.94 -22.04
N ALA A 12 -5.28 8.98 -22.76
CA ALA A 12 -6.11 8.89 -23.95
C ALA A 12 -5.90 10.14 -24.83
N GLY A 13 -5.67 9.94 -26.13
CA GLY A 13 -5.45 11.04 -27.07
C GLY A 13 -4.22 11.91 -26.73
N THR A 14 -4.20 13.12 -27.29
CA THR A 14 -3.15 14.14 -27.06
C THR A 14 -3.79 15.48 -26.69
N VAL A 15 -3.06 16.32 -25.96
CA VAL A 15 -3.54 17.62 -25.46
C VAL A 15 -2.59 18.76 -25.81
N GLY A 16 -3.06 20.00 -25.62
CA GLY A 16 -2.26 21.21 -25.82
C GLY A 16 -1.82 21.42 -27.27
N PRO A 17 -0.57 21.87 -27.54
CA PRO A 17 -0.07 22.09 -28.89
C PRO A 17 -0.08 20.86 -29.81
N THR A 18 -0.19 19.66 -29.24
CA THR A 18 -0.23 18.39 -29.99
C THR A 18 -1.64 17.82 -30.15
N ALA A 19 -2.68 18.56 -29.72
CA ALA A 19 -4.08 18.15 -29.82
C ALA A 19 -4.50 17.94 -31.28
N ARG A 20 -5.35 16.93 -31.51
CA ARG A 20 -5.86 16.57 -32.84
C ARG A 20 -7.36 16.31 -32.78
N ASN A 21 -8.09 16.70 -33.82
CA ASN A 21 -9.51 16.40 -34.00
C ASN A 21 -9.69 14.94 -34.47
N VAL A 22 -9.29 13.98 -33.64
CA VAL A 22 -9.33 12.55 -33.94
C VAL A 22 -9.98 11.79 -32.80
N ILE A 23 -10.72 10.73 -33.12
CA ILE A 23 -11.22 9.79 -32.13
C ILE A 23 -10.04 8.94 -31.64
N ALA A 24 -9.73 9.03 -30.34
CA ALA A 24 -8.66 8.23 -29.75
C ALA A 24 -9.00 6.72 -29.88
N PRO A 25 -8.13 5.89 -30.49
CA PRO A 25 -8.44 4.49 -30.73
C PRO A 25 -8.39 3.64 -29.45
N THR A 26 -7.78 4.17 -28.38
CA THR A 26 -7.63 3.50 -27.08
C THR A 26 -7.58 4.54 -25.95
N ALA A 27 -8.04 4.14 -24.77
CA ALA A 27 -7.74 4.77 -23.49
C ALA A 27 -7.11 3.72 -22.57
N THR A 28 -6.06 4.09 -21.85
CA THR A 28 -5.38 3.20 -20.89
C THR A 28 -5.45 3.82 -19.50
N VAL A 29 -5.79 3.00 -18.51
CA VAL A 29 -5.80 3.39 -17.10
C VAL A 29 -4.91 2.44 -16.30
N SER A 30 -4.11 2.99 -15.41
CA SER A 30 -3.34 2.24 -14.42
C SER A 30 -4.03 2.38 -13.07
N LEU A 31 -4.42 1.25 -12.49
CA LEU A 31 -5.11 1.18 -11.21
C LEU A 31 -4.23 0.49 -10.16
N ASP A 32 -4.45 0.81 -8.88
CA ASP A 32 -4.02 -0.02 -7.74
C ASP A 32 -5.15 -0.14 -6.71
N ILE A 33 -5.14 -1.24 -5.95
CA ILE A 33 -6.08 -1.46 -4.86
C ILE A 33 -5.28 -1.56 -3.56
N ARG A 34 -5.50 -0.61 -2.64
CA ARG A 34 -4.99 -0.72 -1.27
C ARG A 34 -5.86 -1.70 -0.51
N LEU A 35 -5.21 -2.73 0.03
CA LEU A 35 -5.88 -3.81 0.75
C LEU A 35 -5.85 -3.55 2.25
N VAL A 36 -6.87 -4.06 2.95
CA VAL A 36 -6.91 -4.11 4.42
C VAL A 36 -6.95 -5.56 4.90
N LYS A 37 -6.66 -5.79 6.18
CA LYS A 37 -6.69 -7.15 6.78
C LYS A 37 -8.05 -7.80 6.51
N GLY A 38 -8.02 -9.05 6.02
CA GLY A 38 -9.20 -9.81 5.60
C GLY A 38 -9.48 -9.74 4.09
N ASN A 39 -8.82 -8.88 3.33
CA ASN A 39 -8.90 -8.93 1.87
C ASN A 39 -7.96 -9.98 1.28
N ASP A 40 -8.49 -10.79 0.36
CA ASP A 40 -7.68 -11.62 -0.53
C ASP A 40 -7.35 -10.84 -1.81
N PRO A 41 -6.06 -10.68 -2.19
CA PRO A 41 -5.67 -9.92 -3.37
C PRO A 41 -6.30 -10.43 -4.68
N ARG A 42 -6.43 -11.76 -4.85
CA ARG A 42 -6.98 -12.34 -6.07
C ARG A 42 -8.48 -12.05 -6.17
N ARG A 43 -9.21 -12.22 -5.08
CA ARG A 43 -10.63 -11.91 -5.00
C ARG A 43 -10.93 -10.44 -5.28
N MET A 44 -10.09 -9.52 -4.82
CA MET A 44 -10.27 -8.09 -5.13
C MET A 44 -10.14 -7.79 -6.63
N LEU A 45 -9.19 -8.45 -7.31
CA LEU A 45 -9.06 -8.36 -8.78
C LEU A 45 -10.25 -9.02 -9.50
N ASP A 46 -10.76 -10.14 -8.97
CA ASP A 46 -11.94 -10.80 -9.52
C ASP A 46 -13.19 -9.91 -9.42
N LEU A 47 -13.36 -9.22 -8.29
CA LEU A 47 -14.46 -8.26 -8.09
C LEU A 47 -14.37 -7.07 -9.06
N LEU A 48 -13.16 -6.55 -9.30
CA LEU A 48 -12.94 -5.49 -10.29
C LEU A 48 -13.36 -5.96 -11.70
N GLU A 49 -12.93 -7.15 -12.11
CA GLU A 49 -13.29 -7.69 -13.42
C GLU A 49 -14.78 -8.03 -13.53
N ALA A 50 -15.39 -8.53 -12.45
CA ALA A 50 -16.83 -8.76 -12.40
C ALA A 50 -17.59 -7.44 -12.59
N HIS A 51 -17.14 -6.36 -11.95
CA HIS A 51 -17.71 -5.03 -12.15
C HIS A 51 -17.56 -4.58 -13.62
N VAL A 52 -16.37 -4.71 -14.22
CA VAL A 52 -16.13 -4.36 -15.62
C VAL A 52 -17.04 -5.15 -16.57
N ARG A 53 -17.20 -6.46 -16.35
CA ARG A 53 -18.17 -7.29 -17.11
C ARG A 53 -19.60 -6.81 -16.90
N GLY A 54 -19.98 -6.46 -15.66
CA GLY A 54 -21.29 -5.91 -15.33
C GLY A 54 -21.59 -4.57 -16.01
N GLN A 55 -20.56 -3.80 -16.37
CA GLN A 55 -20.67 -2.60 -17.21
C GLN A 55 -20.80 -2.92 -18.72
N GLY A 56 -20.91 -4.20 -19.09
CA GLY A 56 -21.10 -4.66 -20.47
C GLY A 56 -19.82 -4.75 -21.29
N TYR A 57 -18.64 -4.71 -20.66
CA TYR A 57 -17.36 -4.89 -21.37
C TYR A 57 -17.01 -6.36 -21.54
N THR A 58 -16.59 -6.73 -22.75
CA THR A 58 -15.87 -7.97 -23.01
C THR A 58 -14.41 -7.79 -22.56
N ILE A 59 -13.98 -8.58 -21.58
CA ILE A 59 -12.59 -8.57 -21.10
C ILE A 59 -11.73 -9.46 -22.00
N VAL A 60 -10.61 -8.90 -22.48
CA VAL A 60 -9.56 -9.64 -23.21
C VAL A 60 -8.22 -9.51 -22.47
N ARG A 61 -7.30 -10.44 -22.73
CA ARG A 61 -5.94 -10.42 -22.14
C ARG A 61 -4.90 -9.85 -23.11
N GLU A 62 -5.04 -10.19 -24.38
CA GLU A 62 -4.20 -9.70 -25.46
C GLU A 62 -4.82 -8.50 -26.20
N PRO A 63 -4.02 -7.73 -26.97
CA PRO A 63 -4.56 -6.70 -27.85
C PRO A 63 -5.65 -7.28 -28.78
N PRO A 64 -6.87 -6.68 -28.81
CA PRO A 64 -7.96 -7.25 -29.59
C PRO A 64 -7.71 -7.09 -31.09
N ASP A 65 -7.89 -8.19 -31.82
CA ASP A 65 -7.84 -8.23 -33.29
C ASP A 65 -9.04 -7.50 -33.93
N ARG A 66 -9.00 -7.35 -35.27
CA ARG A 66 -10.06 -6.65 -36.01
C ARG A 66 -11.43 -7.29 -35.82
N ARG A 67 -11.49 -8.64 -35.79
CA ARG A 67 -12.76 -9.37 -35.64
C ARG A 67 -13.37 -9.09 -34.27
N THR A 68 -12.60 -9.22 -33.20
CA THR A 68 -13.03 -8.95 -31.82
C THR A 68 -13.56 -7.52 -31.67
N ARG A 69 -12.88 -6.54 -32.28
CA ARG A 69 -13.30 -5.13 -32.30
C ARG A 69 -14.63 -4.90 -33.03
N LEU A 70 -14.94 -5.69 -34.04
CA LEU A 70 -16.20 -5.59 -34.78
C LEU A 70 -17.35 -6.34 -34.11
N THR A 71 -17.07 -7.39 -33.34
CA THR A 71 -18.10 -8.22 -32.68
C THR A 71 -18.52 -7.72 -31.32
N HIS A 72 -17.65 -6.99 -30.61
CA HIS A 72 -17.94 -6.51 -29.25
C HIS A 72 -17.94 -4.97 -29.20
N PRO A 73 -19.06 -4.34 -28.83
CA PRO A 73 -19.16 -2.87 -28.79
C PRO A 73 -18.33 -2.25 -27.67
N ARG A 74 -18.02 -3.00 -26.61
CA ARG A 74 -17.20 -2.57 -25.47
C ARG A 74 -16.15 -3.62 -25.17
N ILE A 75 -14.88 -3.24 -25.25
CA ILE A 75 -13.74 -4.14 -25.00
C ILE A 75 -12.83 -3.50 -23.96
N ALA A 76 -12.46 -4.26 -22.95
CA ALA A 76 -11.45 -3.88 -21.97
C ALA A 76 -10.32 -4.90 -21.99
N ARG A 77 -9.10 -4.47 -22.36
CA ARG A 77 -7.92 -5.29 -22.15
C ARG A 77 -7.44 -5.11 -20.72
N ILE A 78 -7.51 -6.17 -19.92
CA ILE A 78 -7.09 -6.13 -18.50
C ILE A 78 -5.88 -7.04 -18.29
N VAL A 79 -4.77 -6.43 -17.89
CA VAL A 79 -3.57 -7.11 -17.41
C VAL A 79 -3.59 -7.04 -15.89
N ARG A 80 -3.55 -8.20 -15.23
CA ARG A 80 -3.48 -8.27 -13.77
C ARG A 80 -2.04 -8.09 -13.31
N GLY A 81 -1.85 -7.27 -12.29
CA GLY A 81 -0.63 -7.23 -11.51
C GLY A 81 -0.65 -8.27 -10.39
N GLY A 82 0.50 -8.42 -9.72
CA GLY A 82 0.57 -9.10 -8.43
C GLY A 82 0.02 -8.24 -7.28
N GLY A 83 0.13 -8.77 -6.08
CA GLY A 83 -0.26 -8.09 -4.85
C GLY A 83 -0.12 -9.04 -3.68
N TYR A 84 -0.07 -8.50 -2.46
CA TYR A 84 -0.02 -9.28 -1.24
C TYR A 84 -0.98 -8.73 -0.21
N ARG A 85 -1.43 -9.61 0.69
CA ARG A 85 -2.41 -9.24 1.72
C ARG A 85 -1.82 -8.24 2.72
N ALA A 86 -2.68 -7.40 3.28
CA ALA A 86 -2.29 -6.53 4.38
C ALA A 86 -2.03 -7.34 5.66
N SER A 87 -1.06 -6.87 6.45
CA SER A 87 -0.74 -7.38 7.78
C SER A 87 -1.18 -6.37 8.84
N ARG A 88 -1.52 -6.87 10.04
CA ARG A 88 -1.82 -6.07 11.23
C ARG A 88 -1.54 -6.91 12.46
N ALA A 89 -0.68 -6.39 13.33
CA ALA A 89 -0.45 -6.90 14.66
C ALA A 89 -1.61 -6.52 15.62
N PRO A 90 -2.00 -7.42 16.53
CA PRO A 90 -2.85 -7.07 17.67
C PRO A 90 -2.17 -6.03 18.57
N LEU A 91 -2.96 -5.12 19.16
CA LEU A 91 -2.44 -4.08 20.06
C LEU A 91 -2.38 -4.53 21.53
N ASP A 92 -2.97 -5.67 21.85
CA ASP A 92 -3.03 -6.30 23.16
C ASP A 92 -1.90 -7.31 23.40
N LEU A 93 -0.88 -7.33 22.53
CA LEU A 93 0.30 -8.18 22.72
C LEU A 93 1.08 -7.76 23.97
N PRO A 94 1.62 -8.70 24.76
CA PRO A 94 2.39 -8.37 25.98
C PRO A 94 3.61 -7.47 25.75
N ILE A 95 4.19 -7.50 24.54
CA ILE A 95 5.34 -6.65 24.16
C ILE A 95 4.93 -5.20 23.86
N VAL A 96 3.66 -4.94 23.55
CA VAL A 96 3.19 -3.59 23.14
C VAL A 96 3.37 -2.56 24.25
N PRO A 97 2.96 -2.80 25.51
CA PRO A 97 3.23 -1.86 26.61
C PRO A 97 4.72 -1.55 26.77
N LEU A 98 5.59 -2.56 26.67
CA LEU A 98 7.04 -2.40 26.78
C LEU A 98 7.62 -1.53 25.65
N LEU A 99 7.13 -1.72 24.42
CA LEU A 99 7.51 -0.89 23.28
C LEU A 99 7.00 0.55 23.41
N VAL A 100 5.79 0.73 23.97
CA VAL A 100 5.25 2.06 24.26
C VAL A 100 6.14 2.76 25.28
N ASP A 101 6.51 2.11 26.37
CA ASP A 101 7.37 2.70 27.41
C ASP A 101 8.76 3.04 26.86
N ALA A 102 9.37 2.15 26.07
CA ALA A 102 10.63 2.42 25.38
C ALA A 102 10.52 3.63 24.43
N ALA A 103 9.42 3.72 23.66
CA ALA A 103 9.19 4.84 22.77
C ALA A 103 8.96 6.16 23.49
N ARG A 104 8.23 6.15 24.61
CA ARG A 104 8.03 7.32 25.47
C ARG A 104 9.34 7.79 26.06
N LEU A 105 10.19 6.88 26.55
CA LEU A 105 11.49 7.23 27.09
C LEU A 105 12.38 7.89 26.03
N ALA A 106 12.48 7.27 24.85
CA ALA A 106 13.27 7.81 23.74
C ALA A 106 12.75 9.16 23.24
N SER A 107 11.44 9.41 23.31
CA SER A 107 10.82 10.67 22.88
C SER A 107 10.75 11.75 23.97
N GLY A 108 11.42 11.59 25.11
CA GLY A 108 11.38 12.57 26.20
C GLY A 108 10.03 12.65 26.91
N LEU A 109 9.42 11.49 27.16
CA LEU A 109 8.12 11.29 27.84
C LEU A 109 6.89 11.80 27.10
N GLN A 110 7.00 12.07 25.80
CA GLN A 110 5.85 12.38 24.97
C GLN A 110 4.90 11.19 24.80
N ASP A 111 3.62 11.47 24.56
CA ASP A 111 2.62 10.44 24.30
C ASP A 111 2.84 9.76 22.95
N VAL A 112 2.70 8.43 22.93
CA VAL A 112 2.91 7.60 21.75
C VAL A 112 1.56 7.26 21.12
N ILE A 113 1.46 7.46 19.81
CA ILE A 113 0.26 7.11 19.04
C ILE A 113 0.37 5.65 18.57
N LEU A 114 -0.55 4.81 19.04
CA LEU A 114 -0.68 3.45 18.55
C LEU A 114 -1.60 3.39 17.32
N MET A 115 -1.06 2.94 16.21
CA MET A 115 -1.83 2.73 14.98
C MET A 115 -1.89 1.23 14.65
N PRO A 116 -3.09 0.63 14.54
CA PRO A 116 -3.23 -0.78 14.21
C PRO A 116 -2.86 -1.08 12.75
N THR A 117 -2.72 -0.07 11.89
CA THR A 117 -2.38 -0.24 10.48
C THR A 117 -1.89 1.09 9.91
N MET A 118 -1.02 1.03 8.91
CA MET A 118 -0.57 2.20 8.16
C MET A 118 -0.97 2.08 6.68
N GLY A 119 -1.06 3.20 5.97
CA GLY A 119 -1.47 3.23 4.55
C GLY A 119 -0.40 2.73 3.57
N GLY A 120 0.84 2.59 4.04
CA GLY A 120 1.95 2.04 3.26
C GLY A 120 1.81 0.54 2.99
N SER A 121 2.73 -0.01 2.20
CA SER A 121 2.78 -1.44 1.93
C SER A 121 4.18 -1.98 2.19
N LEU A 122 4.26 -2.95 3.09
CA LEU A 122 5.44 -3.75 3.38
C LEU A 122 5.00 -5.22 3.36
N PRO A 123 5.82 -6.17 2.89
CA PRO A 123 5.44 -7.57 2.80
C PRO A 123 5.48 -8.29 4.16
N LEU A 124 4.93 -7.66 5.22
CA LEU A 124 5.03 -8.14 6.61
C LEU A 124 4.28 -9.47 6.84
N TYR A 125 3.32 -9.78 5.98
CA TYR A 125 2.63 -11.07 5.98
C TYR A 125 3.59 -12.26 5.85
N LEU A 126 4.79 -12.06 5.28
CA LEU A 126 5.81 -13.11 5.19
C LEU A 126 6.34 -13.52 6.57
N PHE A 127 6.50 -12.57 7.50
CA PHE A 127 6.95 -12.90 8.85
C PHE A 127 5.86 -13.65 9.61
N GLU A 128 4.59 -13.24 9.44
CA GLU A 128 3.45 -13.99 9.98
C GLU A 128 3.39 -15.42 9.43
N ASP A 129 3.52 -15.60 8.10
CA ASP A 129 3.42 -16.91 7.44
C ASP A 129 4.60 -17.84 7.73
N LYS A 130 5.82 -17.29 7.84
CA LYS A 130 7.04 -18.09 7.94
C LYS A 130 7.51 -18.29 9.37
N LEU A 131 7.28 -17.32 10.24
CA LEU A 131 7.76 -17.33 11.62
C LEU A 131 6.61 -17.42 12.64
N GLY A 132 5.36 -17.27 12.22
CA GLY A 132 4.22 -17.22 13.16
C GLY A 132 4.24 -15.97 14.05
N ALA A 133 5.04 -14.97 13.71
CA ALA A 133 5.31 -13.82 14.56
C ALA A 133 4.59 -12.56 14.04
N PRO A 134 3.90 -11.80 14.92
CA PRO A 134 3.39 -10.49 14.54
C PRO A 134 4.54 -9.52 14.28
N THR A 135 4.34 -8.57 13.36
CA THR A 135 5.32 -7.51 13.09
C THR A 135 4.79 -6.17 13.54
N ILE A 136 5.60 -5.46 14.35
CA ILE A 136 5.31 -4.11 14.82
C ILE A 136 6.27 -3.16 14.11
N ILE A 137 5.75 -2.05 13.59
CA ILE A 137 6.56 -1.01 12.97
C ILE A 137 6.76 0.12 13.98
N VAL A 138 8.01 0.54 14.15
CA VAL A 138 8.41 1.67 14.98
C VAL A 138 9.02 2.75 14.07
N PRO A 139 8.23 3.75 13.65
CA PRO A 139 8.68 4.74 12.67
C PRO A 139 9.64 5.75 13.29
N ILE A 140 10.72 6.07 12.58
CA ILE A 140 11.65 7.14 12.96
C ILE A 140 11.51 8.37 12.06
N ALA A 141 10.96 8.24 10.86
CA ALA A 141 10.87 9.35 9.93
C ALA A 141 9.79 10.37 10.34
N ASN A 142 10.02 11.65 10.03
CA ASN A 142 9.02 12.70 10.20
C ASN A 142 7.86 12.54 9.18
N HIS A 143 6.69 13.08 9.52
CA HIS A 143 5.47 12.95 8.72
C HIS A 143 5.55 13.55 7.32
N ASP A 144 6.45 14.52 7.12
CA ASP A 144 6.72 15.30 5.92
C ASP A 144 8.06 14.91 5.28
N ASN A 145 8.47 13.65 5.45
CA ASN A 145 9.72 13.13 4.90
C ASN A 145 9.74 13.02 3.37
N ASN A 146 8.61 13.19 2.68
CA ASN A 146 8.46 13.03 1.22
C ASN A 146 8.98 11.70 0.66
N GLN A 147 8.76 10.58 1.35
CA GLN A 147 9.21 9.26 0.90
C GLN A 147 8.70 8.97 -0.52
N HIS A 148 9.63 8.65 -1.44
CA HIS A 148 9.39 8.47 -2.88
C HIS A 148 9.05 9.74 -3.67
N GLY A 149 9.25 10.93 -3.09
CA GLY A 149 9.04 12.23 -3.71
C GLY A 149 10.32 13.06 -3.80
N PRO A 150 10.27 14.22 -4.49
CA PRO A 150 11.32 15.22 -4.41
C PRO A 150 11.54 15.71 -2.97
N ASP A 151 12.78 16.09 -2.66
CA ASP A 151 13.17 16.61 -1.34
C ASP A 151 12.86 15.64 -0.18
N GLU A 152 13.06 14.34 -0.43
CA GLU A 152 13.01 13.32 0.61
C GLU A 152 13.99 13.65 1.74
N ASN A 153 13.52 13.69 2.98
CA ASN A 153 14.27 14.22 4.12
C ASN A 153 14.03 13.46 5.43
N LEU A 154 14.96 13.65 6.37
CA LEU A 154 14.84 13.19 7.75
C LEU A 154 15.32 14.28 8.70
N ARG A 155 14.51 14.63 9.70
CA ARG A 155 14.97 15.51 10.79
C ARG A 155 16.13 14.86 11.55
N ILE A 156 17.25 15.56 11.74
CA ILE A 156 18.41 15.01 12.47
C ILE A 156 18.03 14.53 13.88
N ALA A 157 17.17 15.27 14.59
CA ALA A 157 16.68 14.85 15.91
C ALA A 157 15.94 13.50 15.87
N ASN A 158 15.27 13.17 14.76
CA ASN A 158 14.61 11.89 14.58
C ASN A 158 15.59 10.74 14.38
N LEU A 159 16.78 11.00 13.81
CA LEU A 159 17.85 10.01 13.73
C LEU A 159 18.36 9.66 15.13
N TRP A 160 18.60 10.66 15.98
CA TRP A 160 19.00 10.46 17.38
C TRP A 160 17.92 9.72 18.19
N TYR A 161 16.67 10.18 18.09
CA TYR A 161 15.52 9.47 18.65
C TYR A 161 15.47 8.01 18.19
N GLY A 162 15.68 7.75 16.90
CA GLY A 162 15.68 6.41 16.35
C GLY A 162 16.77 5.52 16.95
N MET A 163 17.97 6.05 17.20
CA MET A 163 19.04 5.31 17.86
C MET A 163 18.69 4.97 19.31
N ASP A 164 18.19 5.93 20.08
CA ASP A 164 17.76 5.72 21.47
C ASP A 164 16.61 4.71 21.55
N LEU A 165 15.64 4.82 20.64
CA LEU A 165 14.51 3.89 20.54
C LEU A 165 14.98 2.46 20.27
N MET A 166 15.85 2.26 19.27
CA MET A 166 16.33 0.92 18.94
C MET A 166 17.16 0.33 20.09
N ALA A 167 17.99 1.14 20.76
CA ALA A 167 18.76 0.72 21.92
C ALA A 167 17.84 0.28 23.08
N ALA A 168 16.79 1.05 23.36
CA ALA A 168 15.80 0.71 24.37
C ALA A 168 15.04 -0.58 24.02
N ILE A 169 14.64 -0.75 22.75
CA ILE A 169 13.94 -1.95 22.28
C ILE A 169 14.82 -3.20 22.38
N LEU A 170 16.08 -3.12 21.97
CA LEU A 170 17.00 -4.26 21.95
C LEU A 170 17.41 -4.72 23.36
N THR A 171 17.26 -3.85 24.36
CA THR A 171 17.55 -4.15 25.79
C THR A 171 16.28 -4.44 26.60
N LEU A 172 15.12 -4.58 25.94
CA LEU A 172 13.87 -5.05 26.57
C LEU A 172 14.05 -6.50 27.07
N GLY A 173 14.51 -6.64 28.31
CA GLY A 173 14.79 -7.93 28.93
C GLY A 173 15.96 -7.90 29.92
N ASP A 174 16.89 -6.95 29.80
CA ASP A 174 18.07 -6.86 30.66
C ASP A 174 17.79 -6.17 32.01
N GLY A 175 16.60 -5.60 32.18
CA GLY A 175 16.17 -4.90 33.41
C GLY A 175 15.35 -5.74 34.39
N GLY A 176 15.31 -7.06 34.22
CA GLY A 176 14.44 -7.96 34.96
C GLY A 176 15.00 -9.37 35.17
N GLN A 177 16.24 -9.46 35.66
CA GLN A 177 16.73 -10.52 36.55
C GLN A 177 17.78 -9.94 37.50
#